data_AF-A0A382WGU1-F1
#
_entry.id   AF-A0A382WGU1-F1
#
_cell.length_a   1.000
_cell.length_b   1.000
_cell.length_c   1.000
_cell.angle_alpha   90.00
_cell.angle_beta   90.00
_cell.angle_gamma   90.00
#
_symmetry.space_group_name_H-M   'P 1'
#
loop_
_entity.id
_entity.type
_entity.pdbx_description
1 polymer ?
#
loop_
_entity_poly.entity_id
_entity_poly.type
_entity_poly.pdbx_seq_one_letter_code
_entity_poly.pdbx_strand_id
1 'polypeptide(L)' 'MNLQGKKTKLKKTMTTHAGTLYEGDIVKVVRKENGDYRVTDDMGKIWYVPVGNLVELKN' A
#
# COMPACT_ATOMS: atom_id res chain seq x y z
N MET A 1 -5.80 11.87 6.71
CA MET A 1 -5.20 11.78 5.36
C MET A 1 -6.02 10.82 4.51
N ASN A 2 -6.54 11.29 3.38
CA ASN A 2 -7.18 10.41 2.39
C ASN A 2 -6.15 10.16 1.27
N LEU A 3 -5.63 8.93 1.21
CA LEU A 3 -4.62 8.52 0.22
C LEU A 3 -5.26 7.92 -1.04
N GLN A 4 -6.59 7.87 -1.11
CA GLN A 4 -7.32 7.23 -2.20
C GLN A 4 -6.93 7.81 -3.57
N GLY A 5 -6.61 6.92 -4.52
CA GLY A 5 -6.19 7.27 -5.87
C GLY A 5 -4.72 7.67 -6.02
N LYS A 6 -3.97 7.84 -4.92
CA LYS A 6 -2.56 8.23 -4.95
C LYS A 6 -1.63 7.02 -5.02
N LYS A 7 -0.45 7.23 -5.60
CA LYS A 7 0.70 6.32 -5.47
C LYS A 7 1.41 6.62 -4.16
N THR A 8 1.66 5.58 -3.38
CA THR A 8 2.31 5.64 -2.09
C THR A 8 3.40 4.59 -2.04
N LYS A 9 4.41 4.83 -1.21
CA LYS A 9 5.51 3.91 -0.98
C LYS A 9 5.26 3.12 0.30
N LEU A 10 5.64 1.85 0.33
CA LEU A 10 5.63 1.07 1.58
C LEU A 10 6.70 1.58 2.53
N LYS A 11 6.32 1.78 3.80
CA LYS A 11 7.24 2.22 4.86
C LYS A 11 8.09 1.09 5.42
N LYS A 12 7.56 -0.13 5.50
CA LYS A 12 8.25 -1.34 5.97
C LYS A 12 7.79 -2.56 5.20
N THR A 13 8.70 -3.51 4.99
CA THR A 13 8.40 -4.82 4.40
C THR A 13 7.25 -5.51 5.14
N MET A 14 6.32 -6.07 4.39
CA MET A 14 5.16 -6.77 4.92
C MET A 14 4.99 -8.10 4.21
N THR A 15 5.01 -9.17 4.99
CA THR A 15 4.86 -10.55 4.49
C THR A 15 3.46 -11.05 4.84
N THR A 16 2.80 -11.65 3.87
CA THR A 16 1.48 -12.25 4.01
C THR A 16 1.50 -13.66 3.42
N HIS A 17 0.44 -14.44 3.65
CA HIS A 17 0.25 -15.73 2.98
C HIS A 17 0.25 -15.61 1.44
N ALA A 18 -0.12 -14.46 0.89
CA ALA A 18 -0.12 -14.23 -0.55
C ALA A 18 1.28 -13.86 -1.09
N GLY A 19 2.25 -13.52 -0.24
CA GLY A 19 3.59 -13.11 -0.63
C GLY A 19 4.09 -11.91 0.17
N THR A 20 5.20 -11.32 -0.29
CA THR A 20 5.89 -10.22 0.39
C THR A 20 5.84 -8.95 -0.45
N LEU A 21 5.44 -7.84 0.18
CA LEU A 21 5.69 -6.48 -0.30
C LEU A 21 6.93 -5.94 0.41
N TYR A 22 7.91 -5.45 -0.33
CA TYR A 22 9.15 -4.97 0.24
C TYR A 22 9.06 -3.51 0.66
N GLU A 23 9.87 -3.15 1.65
CA GLU A 23 10.07 -1.75 2.00
C GLU A 23 10.46 -0.97 0.75
N GLY A 24 9.68 0.07 0.49
CA GLY A 24 9.92 0.95 -0.61
C GLY A 24 9.24 0.61 -1.93
N ASP A 25 8.48 -0.47 -1.99
CA ASP A 25 7.60 -0.75 -3.13
C ASP A 25 6.55 0.36 -3.31
N ILE A 26 6.28 0.68 -4.58
CA ILE A 26 5.27 1.67 -4.97
C ILE A 26 3.95 0.94 -5.19
N VAL A 27 2.92 1.35 -4.47
CA VAL A 27 1.56 0.81 -4.58
C VAL A 27 0.56 1.94 -4.81
N LYS A 28 -0.51 1.65 -5.56
CA LYS A 28 -1.63 2.57 -5.77
C LYS A 28 -2.73 2.30 -4.76
N VAL A 29 -3.12 3.31 -3.98
CA VAL A 29 -4.23 3.17 -3.03
C VAL A 29 -5.56 3.22 -3.77
N VAL A 30 -6.36 2.17 -3.66
CA VAL A 30 -7.68 2.07 -4.29
C VAL A 30 -8.77 2.62 -3.37
N ARG A 31 -8.78 2.21 -2.11
CA ARG A 31 -9.74 2.69 -1.08
C ARG A 31 -9.32 2.27 0.31
N LYS A 32 -9.90 2.91 1.33
CA LYS A 32 -9.80 2.46 2.72
C LYS A 32 -10.97 1.52 3.04
N GLU A 33 -10.70 0.40 3.71
CA GLU A 33 -11.69 -0.62 4.05
C GLU A 33 -11.30 -1.26 5.39
N ASN A 34 -12.23 -1.33 6.34
CA ASN A 34 -12.02 -1.96 7.66
C ASN A 34 -10.78 -1.49 8.45
N GLY A 35 -10.34 -0.24 8.24
CA GLY A 35 -9.17 0.31 8.93
C GLY A 35 -7.85 0.19 8.15
N ASP A 36 -7.82 -0.62 7.09
CA ASP A 36 -6.67 -0.79 6.20
C ASP A 36 -6.88 -0.09 4.86
N TYR A 37 -5.80 0.12 4.11
CA TYR A 37 -5.86 0.53 2.72
C TYR A 37 -5.79 -0.67 1.80
N ARG A 38 -6.80 -0.80 0.95
CA ARG A 38 -6.71 -1.65 -0.24
C ARG A 38 -5.83 -0.93 -1.26
N VAL A 39 -4.71 -1.56 -1.60
CA VAL A 39 -3.75 -1.06 -2.59
C VAL A 39 -3.53 -2.07 -3.69
N THR A 40 -3.01 -1.62 -4.82
CA THR A 40 -2.59 -2.46 -5.94
C THR A 40 -1.13 -2.19 -6.25
N ASP A 41 -0.32 -3.23 -6.43
CA ASP A 41 1.05 -3.06 -6.94
C ASP A 41 1.07 -2.93 -8.48
N ASP A 42 2.26 -2.78 -9.05
CA ASP A 42 2.47 -2.61 -10.50
C ASP A 42 1.98 -3.82 -11.31
N MET A 43 2.08 -5.03 -10.76
CA MET A 43 1.57 -6.27 -11.36
C MET A 43 0.05 -6.44 -11.24
N GLY A 44 -0.65 -5.48 -10.62
CA GLY A 44 -2.10 -5.52 -10.44
C GLY A 44 -2.59 -6.43 -9.32
N LYS A 45 -1.69 -6.92 -8.44
CA LYS A 45 -2.10 -7.71 -7.27
C LYS A 45 -2.61 -6.80 -6.17
N ILE A 46 -3.66 -7.26 -5.50
CA ILE A 46 -4.33 -6.51 -4.44
C ILE A 46 -3.69 -6.86 -3.10
N TRP A 47 -3.43 -5.81 -2.31
CA TRP A 47 -2.89 -5.92 -0.96
C TRP A 47 -3.71 -5.08 0.01
N TYR A 48 -3.74 -5.50 1.27
CA TYR A 48 -4.34 -4.75 2.36
C TYR A 48 -3.22 -4.28 3.27
N VAL A 49 -2.95 -2.98 3.25
CA VAL A 49 -1.82 -2.37 3.96
C VAL A 49 -2.34 -1.49 5.09
N PRO A 50 -1.83 -1.63 6.33
CA PRO A 50 -2.19 -0.77 7.44
C PRO A 50 -1.94 0.70 7.13
N VAL A 51 -2.82 1.58 7.61
CA VAL A 51 -2.76 3.04 7.38
C VAL A 51 -1.41 3.64 7.77
N GLY A 52 -0.74 3.09 8.79
CA GLY A 52 0.56 3.55 9.26
C GLY A 52 1.76 3.05 8.47
N ASN A 53 1.56 2.11 7.53
CA ASN A 53 2.64 1.49 6.75
C ASN A 53 2.74 2.03 5.30
N LEU A 54 2.00 3.08 4.98
CA LEU A 54 2.08 3.80 3.71
C LEU A 54 2.63 5.20 3.92
N VAL A 55 3.50 5.63 3.02
CA VAL A 55 4.04 7.00 2.96
C VAL A 55 3.77 7.62 1.60
N GLU A 56 3.32 8.88 1.61
CA GLU A 56 3.16 9.65 0.38
C GLU A 56 4.52 9.88 -0.27
N LEU A 57 4.57 9.74 -1.59
CA LEU A 57 5.72 10.14 -2.38
C LEU A 57 5.79 11.66 -2.35
N LYS A 58 6.70 12.22 -1.56
CA LYS A 58 7.06 13.63 -1.69
C LYS A 58 8.01 13.74 -2.88
N ASN A 59 7.59 14.52 -3.87
CA ASN A 59 8.38 14.88 -5.03
C ASN A 59 9.47 15.89 -4.66
#